data_AF-A0AAW4HAN8-F1
#
_entry.id   AF-A0AAW4HAN8-F1
#
_cell.length_a   1.000
_cell.length_b   1.000
_cell.length_c   1.000
_cell.angle_alpha   90.00
_cell.angle_beta   90.00
_cell.angle_gamma   90.00
#
_symmetry.space_group_name_H-M   'P 1'
#
loop_
_entity.id
_entity.type
_entity.pdbx_description
1 polymer ?
#
loop_
_entity_poly.entity_id
_entity_poly.type
_entity_poly.pdbx_seq_one_letter_code
_entity_poly.pdbx_strand_id
1 'polypeptide(L)'
;MDVLFFKDSVFEMLGAISSLMIAYGVLILYIFARKKERRERVEYASRYIQKWNEPEFFHRMARLFNDNNVDLIRQLQPASYDAFRVNSKTGFDDVVNILNFMEDLAQSIESGLADEYTLRRYFQQPLVETYKILEPFVQITRTQKYNPSAFRSTERLIGSWSFSEPLGE
;
A
#
# COMPACT_ATOMS: atom_id res chain seq x y z
N MET A 1 -55.93 -20.70 36.32
CA MET A 1 -54.73 -20.28 35.57
C MET A 1 -53.60 -21.17 36.02
N ASP A 2 -53.14 -22.05 35.15
CA ASP A 2 -52.19 -23.10 35.51
C ASP A 2 -50.78 -22.56 35.73
N VAL A 3 -50.19 -22.94 36.87
CA VAL A 3 -48.82 -22.61 37.27
C VAL A 3 -47.79 -23.08 36.23
N LEU A 4 -48.13 -24.11 35.44
CA LEU A 4 -47.34 -24.59 34.31
C LEU A 4 -47.26 -23.57 33.16
N PHE A 5 -48.40 -22.98 32.77
CA PHE A 5 -48.46 -22.00 31.68
C PHE A 5 -47.63 -20.74 31.97
N PHE A 6 -47.60 -20.31 33.24
CA PHE A 6 -46.79 -19.17 33.66
C PHE A 6 -45.28 -19.48 33.69
N LYS A 7 -44.89 -20.72 34.01
CA LYS A 7 -43.49 -21.14 33.96
C LYS A 7 -42.98 -21.19 32.52
N ASP A 8 -43.76 -21.78 31.63
CA ASP A 8 -43.38 -21.94 30.22
C ASP A 8 -43.21 -20.57 29.53
N SER A 9 -44.11 -19.62 29.78
CA SER A 9 -43.98 -18.25 29.22
C SER A 9 -42.77 -17.49 29.77
N VAL A 10 -42.42 -17.67 31.06
CA VAL A 10 -41.22 -17.07 31.66
C VAL A 10 -39.94 -17.66 31.06
N PHE A 11 -39.89 -18.98 30.83
CA PHE A 11 -38.74 -19.63 30.19
C PHE A 11 -38.58 -19.20 28.72
N GLU A 12 -39.67 -19.08 27.97
CA GLU A 12 -39.63 -18.53 26.60
C GLU A 12 -39.14 -17.08 26.57
N MET A 13 -39.62 -16.25 27.51
CA MET A 13 -39.19 -14.85 27.62
C MET A 13 -37.69 -14.76 27.99
N LEU A 14 -37.21 -15.59 28.92
CA LEU A 14 -35.79 -15.67 29.28
C LEU A 14 -34.94 -16.17 28.10
N GLY A 15 -35.45 -17.12 27.31
CA GLY A 15 -34.82 -17.58 26.08
C GLY A 15 -34.71 -16.47 25.03
N ALA A 16 -35.77 -15.68 24.84
CA ALA A 16 -35.79 -14.54 23.94
C ALA A 16 -34.85 -13.40 24.39
N ILE A 17 -34.79 -13.12 25.70
CA ILE A 17 -33.84 -12.13 26.24
C ILE A 17 -32.40 -12.62 26.07
N SER A 18 -32.14 -13.91 26.31
CA SER A 18 -30.81 -14.50 26.14
C SER A 18 -30.35 -14.47 24.68
N SER A 19 -31.24 -14.78 23.74
CA SER A 19 -30.92 -14.71 22.30
C SER A 19 -30.66 -13.28 21.84
N LEU A 20 -31.43 -12.30 22.32
CA LEU A 20 -31.18 -10.88 22.09
C LEU A 20 -29.83 -10.43 22.64
N MET A 21 -29.47 -10.87 23.85
CA MET A 21 -28.16 -10.58 24.47
C MET A 21 -27.01 -11.18 23.65
N ILE A 22 -27.15 -12.41 23.16
CA ILE A 22 -26.15 -13.05 22.30
C ILE A 22 -26.02 -12.29 20.97
N ALA A 23 -27.13 -11.96 20.31
CA ALA A 23 -27.14 -11.23 19.06
C ALA A 23 -26.48 -9.84 19.22
N TYR A 24 -26.78 -9.15 20.31
CA TYR A 24 -26.17 -7.86 20.63
C TYR A 24 -24.67 -8.00 20.93
N GLY A 25 -24.26 -9.05 21.65
CA GLY A 25 -22.86 -9.37 21.90
C GLY A 25 -22.09 -9.62 20.61
N VAL A 26 -22.65 -10.40 19.67
CA VAL A 26 -22.06 -10.66 18.35
C VAL A 26 -21.91 -9.36 17.55
N LEU A 27 -22.94 -8.50 17.55
CA LEU A 27 -22.89 -7.21 16.87
C LEU A 27 -21.78 -6.31 17.43
N ILE A 28 -21.67 -6.24 18.77
CA ILE A 28 -20.60 -5.47 19.42
C ILE A 28 -19.23 -6.00 19.03
N LEU A 29 -19.00 -7.32 19.14
CA LEU A 29 -17.72 -7.94 18.77
C LEU A 29 -17.37 -7.69 17.31
N TYR A 30 -18.36 -7.76 16.41
CA TYR A 30 -18.18 -7.44 15.00
C TYR A 30 -17.74 -5.99 14.78
N ILE A 31 -18.38 -5.02 15.46
CA ILE A 31 -18.00 -3.60 15.38
C ILE A 31 -16.58 -3.40 15.91
N PHE A 32 -16.23 -4.02 17.04
CA PHE A 32 -14.88 -3.92 17.61
C PHE A 32 -13.83 -4.56 16.70
N ALA A 33 -14.11 -5.72 16.12
CA ALA A 33 -13.22 -6.38 15.17
C ALA A 33 -12.93 -5.47 13.96
N ARG A 34 -13.98 -4.87 13.37
CA ARG A 34 -13.82 -3.91 12.26
C ARG A 34 -13.02 -2.66 12.65
N LYS A 35 -13.25 -2.11 13.84
CA LYS A 35 -12.48 -0.95 14.33
C LYS A 35 -11.01 -1.31 14.53
N LYS A 36 -10.72 -2.49 15.08
CA LYS A 36 -9.37 -3.00 15.28
C LYS A 36 -8.65 -3.20 13.94
N GLU A 37 -9.30 -3.89 13.00
CA GLU A 37 -8.77 -4.13 11.66
C GLU A 37 -8.45 -2.81 10.94
N ARG A 38 -9.36 -1.83 10.98
CA ARG A 38 -9.09 -0.50 10.40
C ARG A 38 -7.87 0.17 11.04
N ARG A 39 -7.74 0.10 12.36
CA ARG A 39 -6.59 0.66 13.08
C ARG A 39 -5.28 0.00 12.65
N GLU A 40 -5.27 -1.33 12.53
CA GLU A 40 -4.11 -2.10 12.08
C GLU A 40 -3.69 -1.69 10.66
N ARG A 41 -4.64 -1.53 9.72
CA ARG A 41 -4.35 -1.09 8.35
C ARG A 41 -3.77 0.32 8.29
N VAL A 42 -4.28 1.24 9.11
CA VAL A 42 -3.76 2.61 9.22
C VAL A 42 -2.37 2.65 9.87
N GLU A 43 -2.14 1.82 10.89
CA GLU A 43 -0.81 1.67 11.49
C GLU A 43 0.20 1.12 10.48
N TYR A 44 -0.21 0.12 9.68
CA TYR A 44 0.62 -0.44 8.63
C TYR A 44 0.96 0.60 7.56
N ALA A 45 -0.02 1.39 7.12
CA ALA A 45 0.20 2.53 6.22
C ALA A 45 1.19 3.55 6.81
N SER A 46 1.08 3.84 8.11
CA SER A 46 1.96 4.79 8.80
C SER A 46 3.44 4.36 8.77
N ARG A 47 3.73 3.05 8.73
CA ARG A 47 5.10 2.54 8.62
C ARG A 47 5.76 2.91 7.28
N TYR A 48 5.00 2.93 6.19
CA TYR A 48 5.53 3.40 4.89
C TYR A 48 5.82 4.89 4.91
N ILE A 49 4.96 5.69 5.54
CA ILE A 49 5.18 7.12 5.74
C ILE A 49 6.46 7.36 6.56
N GLN A 50 6.64 6.61 7.65
CA GLN A 50 7.86 6.67 8.46
C GLN A 50 9.09 6.31 7.63
N LYS A 51 9.07 5.17 6.94
CA LYS A 51 10.17 4.69 6.09
C LYS A 51 10.55 5.69 4.99
N TRP A 52 9.57 6.34 4.37
CA TRP A 52 9.82 7.38 3.37
C TRP A 52 10.55 8.60 3.95
N ASN A 53 10.25 8.94 5.20
CA ASN A 53 10.82 10.07 5.92
C ASN A 53 12.12 9.72 6.67
N GLU A 54 12.57 8.47 6.63
CA GLU A 54 13.85 8.10 7.21
C GLU A 54 14.98 8.86 6.49
N PRO A 55 15.98 9.40 7.22
CA PRO A 55 17.05 10.19 6.62
C PRO A 55 17.77 9.44 5.49
N GLU A 56 17.99 8.14 5.65
CA GLU A 56 18.63 7.33 4.63
C GLU A 56 17.81 7.28 3.33
N PHE A 57 16.50 7.06 3.43
CA PHE A 57 15.62 6.99 2.27
C PHE A 57 15.49 8.37 1.60
N PHE A 58 15.37 9.43 2.41
CA PHE A 58 15.37 10.80 1.91
C PHE A 58 16.66 11.13 1.14
N HIS A 59 17.83 10.73 1.64
CA HIS A 59 19.09 10.93 0.92
C HIS A 59 19.18 10.14 -0.40
N ARG A 60 18.60 8.93 -0.46
CA ARG A 60 18.50 8.16 -1.71
C ARG A 60 17.64 8.89 -2.74
N MET A 61 16.47 9.36 -2.30
CA MET A 61 15.57 10.16 -3.13
C MET A 61 16.27 11.43 -3.61
N ALA A 62 16.91 12.20 -2.72
CA ALA A 62 17.64 13.40 -3.11
C ALA A 62 18.76 13.13 -4.13
N ARG A 63 19.46 11.98 -4.03
CA ARG A 63 20.44 11.58 -5.05
C ARG A 63 19.77 11.22 -6.37
N LEU A 64 18.66 10.49 -6.35
CA LEU A 64 17.90 10.17 -7.56
C LEU A 64 17.43 11.44 -8.29
N PHE A 65 16.89 12.39 -7.54
CA PHE A 65 16.34 13.65 -8.03
C PHE A 65 17.39 14.72 -8.34
N ASN A 66 18.68 14.39 -8.23
CA ASN A 66 19.73 15.23 -8.81
C ASN A 66 19.61 15.19 -10.35
N ASP A 67 19.55 16.35 -10.99
CA ASP A 67 19.27 16.52 -12.44
C ASP A 67 20.10 15.56 -13.31
N ASN A 68 21.38 15.38 -12.99
CA ASN A 68 22.27 14.47 -13.72
C ASN A 68 21.80 13.01 -13.73
N ASN A 69 21.23 12.52 -12.61
CA ASN A 69 20.75 11.14 -12.51
C ASN A 69 19.37 10.99 -13.15
N VAL A 70 18.50 11.99 -13.04
CA VAL A 70 17.19 12.00 -13.70
C VAL A 70 17.35 11.91 -15.21
N ASP A 71 18.22 12.74 -15.79
CA ASP A 71 18.47 12.73 -17.23
C ASP A 71 19.09 11.43 -17.71
N LEU A 72 20.02 10.88 -16.93
CA LEU A 72 20.64 9.59 -17.23
C LEU A 72 19.62 8.44 -17.27
N ILE A 73 18.67 8.42 -16.32
CA ILE A 73 17.60 7.41 -16.26
C ILE A 73 16.60 7.60 -17.40
N ARG A 74 16.21 8.85 -17.69
CA ARG A 74 15.27 9.17 -18.79
C ARG A 74 15.83 8.79 -20.16
N GLN A 75 17.13 8.96 -20.35
CA GLN A 75 17.84 8.65 -21.59
C GLN A 75 18.41 7.22 -21.60
N LEU A 76 18.13 6.41 -20.58
CA LEU A 76 18.68 5.07 -20.47
C LEU A 76 18.22 4.23 -21.68
N GLN A 77 19.19 3.64 -22.37
CA GLN A 77 18.95 2.75 -23.50
C GLN A 77 19.19 1.30 -23.07
N PRO A 78 18.52 0.31 -23.68
CA PRO A 78 18.73 -1.10 -23.34
C PRO A 78 20.21 -1.53 -23.40
N ALA A 79 20.97 -0.98 -24.35
CA ALA A 79 22.39 -1.27 -24.53
C ALA A 79 23.30 -0.67 -23.44
N SER A 80 22.87 0.40 -22.76
CA SER A 80 23.64 1.04 -21.69
C SER A 80 23.25 0.55 -20.29
N TYR A 81 22.32 -0.39 -20.17
CA TYR A 81 21.85 -0.92 -18.88
C TYR A 81 22.96 -1.54 -18.05
N ASP A 82 23.76 -2.44 -18.63
CA ASP A 82 24.86 -3.09 -17.91
C ASP A 82 25.97 -2.10 -17.57
N ALA A 83 26.24 -1.15 -18.48
CA ALA A 83 27.18 -0.07 -18.22
C ALA A 83 26.72 0.81 -17.05
N PHE A 84 25.44 1.15 -16.96
CA PHE A 84 24.87 1.90 -15.84
C PHE A 84 24.98 1.10 -14.52
N ARG A 85 24.64 -0.18 -14.55
CA ARG A 85 24.74 -1.08 -13.39
C ARG A 85 26.17 -1.16 -12.84
N VAL A 86 27.17 -1.20 -13.72
CA VAL A 86 28.58 -1.34 -13.32
C VAL A 86 29.21 0.00 -12.97
N ASN A 87 29.06 1.02 -13.81
CA ASN A 87 29.73 2.31 -13.66
C ASN A 87 29.06 3.23 -12.63
N SER A 88 27.74 3.08 -12.44
CA SER A 88 26.94 3.90 -11.53
C SER A 88 26.23 3.03 -10.49
N LYS A 89 26.96 2.09 -9.90
CA LYS A 89 26.42 1.08 -8.96
C LYS A 89 25.54 1.69 -7.87
N THR A 90 25.98 2.77 -7.22
CA THR A 90 25.20 3.43 -6.16
C THR A 90 23.87 3.99 -6.68
N GLY A 91 23.86 4.61 -7.86
CA GLY A 91 22.64 5.13 -8.47
C GLY A 91 21.69 4.01 -8.91
N PHE A 92 22.24 2.91 -9.44
CA PHE A 92 21.48 1.70 -9.75
C PHE A 92 20.81 1.11 -8.50
N ASP A 93 21.58 0.95 -7.41
CA ASP A 93 21.07 0.44 -6.15
C ASP A 93 19.98 1.36 -5.57
N ASP A 94 20.13 2.68 -5.68
CA ASP A 94 19.11 3.64 -5.23
C ASP A 94 17.82 3.51 -6.04
N VAL A 95 17.89 3.43 -7.37
CA VAL A 95 16.72 3.20 -8.24
C VAL A 95 16.00 1.91 -7.87
N VAL A 96 16.74 0.81 -7.70
CA VAL A 96 16.16 -0.49 -7.34
C VAL A 96 15.49 -0.42 -5.97
N ASN A 97 16.11 0.23 -4.98
CA ASN A 97 15.52 0.35 -3.65
C ASN A 97 14.23 1.18 -3.65
N ILE A 98 14.16 2.24 -4.45
CA ILE A 98 12.97 3.08 -4.59
C ILE A 98 11.85 2.28 -5.27
N LEU A 99 12.15 1.57 -6.37
CA LEU A 99 11.17 0.73 -7.06
C LEU A 99 10.67 -0.42 -6.17
N ASN A 100 11.55 -1.04 -5.39
CA ASN A 100 11.15 -2.07 -4.43
C ASN A 100 10.23 -1.50 -3.34
N PHE A 101 10.53 -0.31 -2.82
CA PHE A 101 9.63 0.38 -1.89
C PHE A 101 8.24 0.62 -2.49
N MET A 102 8.19 1.09 -3.74
CA MET A 102 6.92 1.34 -4.44
C MET A 102 6.14 0.05 -4.66
N GLU A 103 6.81 -1.03 -5.02
CA GLU A 103 6.19 -2.33 -5.24
C GLU A 103 5.66 -2.93 -3.94
N ASP A 104 6.45 -2.90 -2.86
CA ASP A 104 6.02 -3.37 -1.54
C ASP A 104 4.80 -2.59 -1.04
N LEU A 105 4.77 -1.27 -1.26
CA LEU A 105 3.64 -0.41 -0.92
C LEU A 105 2.41 -0.79 -1.73
N ALA A 106 2.56 -0.95 -3.05
CA ALA A 106 1.46 -1.32 -3.94
C ALA A 106 0.89 -2.71 -3.62
N GLN A 107 1.75 -3.69 -3.34
CA GLN A 107 1.32 -5.03 -2.92
C GLN A 107 0.61 -5.01 -1.57
N SER A 108 1.02 -4.14 -0.65
CA SER A 108 0.35 -3.99 0.66
C SER A 108 -1.04 -3.38 0.54
N ILE A 109 -1.26 -2.51 -0.45
CA ILE A 109 -2.59 -2.00 -0.79
C ILE A 109 -3.41 -3.09 -1.47
N GLU A 110 -2.85 -3.77 -2.49
CA GLU A 110 -3.53 -4.83 -3.25
C GLU A 110 -3.99 -6.00 -2.36
N SER A 111 -3.19 -6.35 -1.36
CA SER A 111 -3.51 -7.39 -0.36
C SER A 111 -4.44 -6.92 0.76
N GLY A 112 -4.81 -5.63 0.81
CA GLY A 112 -5.66 -5.06 1.85
C GLY A 112 -5.00 -4.93 3.22
N LEU A 113 -3.68 -5.06 3.31
CA LEU A 113 -2.90 -4.90 4.54
C LEU A 113 -2.76 -3.43 4.95
N ALA A 114 -2.59 -2.54 3.98
CA ALA A 114 -2.44 -1.10 4.21
C ALA A 114 -3.71 -0.33 3.85
N ASP A 115 -3.99 0.74 4.59
CA ASP A 115 -5.08 1.66 4.25
C ASP A 115 -4.69 2.53 3.04
N GLU A 116 -5.31 2.26 1.88
CA GLU A 116 -5.07 2.99 0.64
C GLU A 116 -5.39 4.47 0.77
N TYR A 117 -6.47 4.85 1.46
CA TYR A 117 -6.87 6.24 1.60
C TYR A 117 -5.78 7.07 2.28
N THR A 118 -5.24 6.58 3.40
CA THR A 118 -4.13 7.21 4.13
C THR A 118 -2.88 7.32 3.27
N LEU A 119 -2.49 6.23 2.58
CA LEU A 119 -1.31 6.22 1.73
C LEU A 119 -1.47 7.16 0.54
N ARG A 120 -2.60 7.12 -0.16
CA ARG A 120 -2.85 7.97 -1.32
C ARG A 120 -2.81 9.45 -0.95
N ARG A 121 -3.40 9.85 0.18
CA ARG A 121 -3.34 11.25 0.65
C ARG A 121 -1.90 11.74 0.81
N TYR A 122 -0.98 10.87 1.23
CA TYR A 122 0.43 11.22 1.44
C TYR A 122 1.28 11.06 0.17
N PHE A 123 1.04 10.02 -0.61
CA PHE A 123 1.96 9.51 -1.62
C PHE A 123 1.52 9.74 -3.07
N GLN A 124 0.28 10.17 -3.33
CA GLN A 124 -0.27 10.23 -4.70
C GLN A 124 0.65 10.98 -5.65
N GLN A 125 0.94 12.25 -5.37
CA GLN A 125 1.80 13.05 -6.22
C GLN A 125 3.25 12.54 -6.28
N PRO A 126 3.97 12.36 -5.15
CA PRO A 126 5.39 12.00 -5.20
C PRO A 126 5.62 10.64 -5.86
N LEU A 127 4.76 9.64 -5.65
CA LEU A 127 4.93 8.34 -6.29
C LEU A 127 4.62 8.37 -7.79
N VAL A 128 3.61 9.14 -8.22
CA VAL A 128 3.31 9.29 -9.65
C VAL A 128 4.47 9.98 -10.39
N GLU A 129 5.02 11.04 -9.82
CA GLU A 129 6.15 11.76 -10.41
C GLU A 129 7.42 10.91 -10.42
N THR A 130 7.71 10.23 -9.31
CA THR A 130 8.86 9.31 -9.22
C THR A 130 8.74 8.18 -10.24
N TYR A 131 7.56 7.57 -10.37
CA TYR A 131 7.35 6.48 -11.33
C TYR A 131 7.60 6.92 -12.77
N LYS A 132 7.12 8.10 -13.17
CA LYS A 132 7.34 8.64 -14.52
C LYS A 132 8.83 8.78 -14.87
N ILE A 133 9.68 9.08 -13.88
CA ILE A 133 11.13 9.15 -14.08
C ILE A 133 11.72 7.74 -14.23
N LEU A 134 11.24 6.78 -13.44
CA LEU A 134 11.79 5.43 -13.37
C LEU A 134 11.19 4.45 -14.40
N GLU A 135 10.12 4.83 -15.09
CA GLU A 135 9.44 3.99 -16.08
C GLU A 135 10.38 3.41 -17.16
N PRO A 136 11.31 4.19 -17.77
CA PRO A 136 12.26 3.63 -18.74
C PRO A 136 13.12 2.51 -18.14
N PHE A 137 13.55 2.67 -16.88
CA PHE A 137 14.33 1.66 -16.17
C PHE A 137 13.52 0.37 -15.93
N VAL A 138 12.23 0.50 -15.60
CA VAL A 138 11.32 -0.64 -15.43
C VAL A 138 11.16 -1.41 -16.74
N GLN A 139 10.89 -0.72 -17.85
CA GLN A 139 10.71 -1.33 -19.17
C GLN A 139 11.98 -2.08 -19.62
N ILE A 140 13.16 -1.47 -19.44
CA ILE A 140 14.44 -2.11 -19.76
C ILE A 140 14.69 -3.31 -18.85
N THR A 141 14.40 -3.21 -17.56
CA THR A 141 14.60 -4.33 -16.62
C THR A 141 13.73 -5.54 -16.99
N ARG A 142 12.49 -5.33 -17.43
CA ARG A 142 11.59 -6.42 -17.87
C ARG A 142 12.12 -7.17 -19.08
N THR A 143 12.66 -6.42 -20.06
CA THR A 143 13.21 -7.00 -21.29
C THR A 143 14.54 -7.71 -21.04
N GLN A 144 15.45 -7.11 -20.26
CA GLN A 144 16.77 -7.66 -19.97
C GLN A 144 16.74 -8.87 -19.01
N LYS A 145 15.85 -8.88 -18.01
CA LYS A 145 15.76 -9.97 -17.03
C LYS A 145 14.70 -11.02 -17.38
N TYR A 146 14.06 -10.93 -18.54
CA TYR A 146 12.96 -11.81 -18.96
C TYR A 146 11.85 -11.94 -17.90
N ASN A 147 11.60 -10.88 -17.13
CA ASN A 147 10.57 -10.84 -16.09
C ASN A 147 9.51 -9.80 -16.46
N PRO A 148 8.52 -10.16 -17.29
CA PRO A 148 7.51 -9.21 -17.77
C PRO A 148 6.62 -8.67 -16.65
N SER A 149 6.56 -9.36 -15.49
CA SER A 149 5.73 -8.99 -14.35
C SER A 149 6.43 -8.12 -13.31
N ALA A 150 7.71 -7.77 -13.49
CA ALA A 150 8.43 -6.94 -12.52
C ALA A 150 7.72 -5.58 -12.34
N PHE A 151 7.48 -5.16 -11.10
CA PHE A 151 6.83 -3.89 -10.75
C PHE A 151 5.38 -3.73 -11.22
N ARG A 152 4.65 -4.84 -11.41
CA ARG A 152 3.27 -4.84 -11.93
C ARG A 152 2.28 -4.19 -10.95
N SER A 153 2.43 -4.45 -9.65
CA SER A 153 1.53 -3.86 -8.65
C SER A 153 1.71 -2.33 -8.60
N THR A 154 2.96 -1.87 -8.70
CA THR A 154 3.30 -0.45 -8.82
C THR A 154 2.58 0.19 -10.01
N GLU A 155 2.69 -0.36 -11.21
CA GLU A 155 2.03 0.19 -12.40
C GLU A 155 0.52 0.30 -12.26
N ARG A 156 -0.12 -0.72 -11.70
CA ARG A 156 -1.57 -0.71 -11.45
C ARG A 156 -1.96 0.39 -10.47
N LEU A 157 -1.20 0.52 -9.38
CA LEU A 157 -1.43 1.55 -8.37
C LEU A 157 -1.26 2.95 -8.97
N ILE A 158 -0.15 3.19 -9.67
CA ILE A 158 0.14 4.49 -10.30
C ILE A 158 -0.90 4.80 -11.37
N GLY A 159 -1.33 3.82 -12.17
CA GLY A 159 -2.42 3.98 -13.12
C GLY A 159 -3.70 4.43 -12.43
N SER A 160 -4.13 3.70 -11.40
CA SER A 160 -5.32 4.06 -10.58
C SER A 160 -5.22 5.48 -10.03
N TRP A 161 -4.08 5.83 -9.42
CA TRP A 161 -3.88 7.12 -8.75
C TRP A 161 -3.70 8.30 -9.71
N SER A 162 -3.22 8.07 -10.93
CA SER A 162 -3.02 9.11 -11.95
C SER A 162 -4.33 9.63 -12.54
N PHE A 163 -5.38 8.80 -12.60
CA PHE A 163 -6.69 9.17 -13.13
C PHE A 163 -7.68 9.62 -12.05
N SER A 164 -7.29 9.54 -10.78
CA SER A 164 -8.17 9.86 -9.67
C SER A 164 -7.96 11.31 -9.21
N GLU A 165 -9.06 12.01 -8.89
CA GLU A 165 -8.98 13.38 -8.34
C GLU A 165 -8.12 13.42 -7.06
N PRO A 166 -7.38 14.51 -6.81
CA PRO A 166 -6.69 14.68 -5.54
C PRO A 166 -7.71 14.54 -4.40
N LEU A 167 -7.37 13.76 -3.38
CA LEU A 167 -8.20 13.71 -2.18
C LEU A 167 -8.16 15.10 -1.53
N GLY A 168 -9.29 15.81 -1.55
CA GLY A 168 -9.42 17.15 -0.93
C GLY A 168 -9.04 17.15 0.55
N GLU A 169 -8.63 18.32 1.05
CA GLU A 169 -8.16 18.51 2.43
C GLU A 169 -9.20 18.19 3.51
#